data_AF-I3CR25-F1
#
_entry.id   AF-I3CR25-F1
#
_cell.length_a   1.000
_cell.length_b   1.000
_cell.length_c   1.000
_cell.angle_alpha   90.00
_cell.angle_beta   90.00
_cell.angle_gamma   90.00
#
_symmetry.space_group_name_H-M   'P 1'
#
loop_
_entity.id
_entity.type
_entity.pdbx_description
1 polymer ?
#
loop_
_entity_poly.entity_id
_entity_poly.type
_entity_poly.pdbx_seq_one_letter_code
_entity_poly.pdbx_strand_id
1 'polypeptide(L)'
;MEAVRNGSYDLVLMDCMMPIMDGYQATAEIRAYEQAQGRPRTPIVALTASAIEGDRQRCLDAGMDDYLSKPFTQVGLMNTVEKWLHKT
;
A
#
# COMPACT_ATOMS: atom_id res chain seq x y z
N MET A 1 -2.10 5.44 10.70
CA MET A 1 -1.83 4.30 11.60
C MET A 1 -3.06 3.83 12.38
N GLU A 2 -3.89 4.73 12.90
CA GLU A 2 -5.07 4.37 13.73
C GLU A 2 -6.00 3.35 13.05
N ALA A 3 -6.33 3.55 11.77
CA ALA A 3 -7.15 2.62 11.01
C ALA A 3 -6.62 1.17 11.08
N VAL A 4 -5.38 0.93 10.62
CA VAL A 4 -4.77 -0.42 10.59
C VAL A 4 -4.64 -1.05 11.99
N ARG A 5 -4.45 -0.23 13.02
CA ARG A 5 -4.38 -0.72 14.41
C ARG A 5 -5.74 -1.12 14.97
N ASN A 6 -6.81 -0.44 14.56
CA ASN A 6 -8.15 -0.61 15.13
C ASN A 6 -9.05 -1.56 14.31
N GLY A 7 -8.59 -2.05 13.15
CA GLY A 7 -9.36 -2.94 12.29
C GLY A 7 -8.51 -3.97 11.56
N SER A 8 -9.18 -4.94 10.93
CA SER A 8 -8.62 -5.83 9.92
C SER A 8 -9.05 -5.36 8.54
N TYR A 9 -8.10 -5.14 7.65
CA TYR A 9 -8.35 -4.78 6.26
C TYR A 9 -7.76 -5.84 5.34
N ASP A 10 -8.49 -6.18 4.29
CA ASP A 10 -8.05 -7.13 3.26
C ASP A 10 -7.12 -6.47 2.22
N LEU A 11 -7.15 -5.14 2.11
CA LEU A 11 -6.34 -4.35 1.19
C LEU A 11 -6.22 -2.90 1.71
N VAL A 12 -5.03 -2.32 1.56
CA VAL A 12 -4.76 -0.89 1.79
C VAL A 12 -4.31 -0.24 0.49
N LEU A 13 -4.98 0.85 0.11
CA LEU A 13 -4.50 1.75 -0.93
C LEU A 13 -3.76 2.90 -0.25
N MET A 14 -2.46 3.03 -0.50
CA MET A 14 -1.58 3.95 0.23
C MET A 14 -1.10 5.08 -0.68
N ASP A 15 -1.50 6.32 -0.40
CA ASP A 15 -0.92 7.46 -1.10
C ASP A 15 0.56 7.65 -0.72
N CYS A 16 1.45 7.70 -1.72
CA CYS A 16 2.88 7.90 -1.46
C CYS A 16 3.16 9.32 -0.94
N MET A 17 2.40 10.32 -1.42
CA MET A 17 2.64 11.73 -1.12
C MET A 17 1.55 12.25 -0.17
N MET A 18 1.81 12.19 1.13
CA MET A 18 0.92 12.68 2.19
C MET A 18 1.63 13.73 3.06
N PRO A 19 0.89 14.71 3.61
CA PRO A 19 1.45 15.64 4.59
C PRO A 19 1.76 14.92 5.91
N ILE A 20 2.73 15.44 6.67
CA ILE A 20 3.17 14.97 7.99
C ILE A 20 3.96 13.65 7.95
N MET A 21 3.39 12.59 7.38
CA MET A 21 4.01 11.27 7.24
C MET A 21 3.75 10.75 5.83
N ASP A 22 4.81 10.43 5.09
CA ASP A 22 4.67 9.91 3.74
C ASP A 22 4.21 8.45 3.72
N GLY A 23 3.70 7.99 2.58
CA GLY A 23 3.18 6.62 2.46
C GLY A 23 4.25 5.54 2.65
N TYR A 24 5.52 5.85 2.41
CA TYR A 24 6.64 4.93 2.59
C TYR A 24 6.90 4.69 4.08
N GLN A 25 6.97 5.77 4.87
CA GLN A 25 7.11 5.72 6.32
C GLN A 25 5.91 5.01 6.95
N ALA A 26 4.69 5.36 6.53
CA ALA A 26 3.48 4.70 7.00
C ALA A 26 3.49 3.19 6.72
N THR A 27 3.94 2.78 5.54
CA THR A 27 4.06 1.36 5.18
C THR A 27 5.08 0.65 6.07
N ALA A 28 6.27 1.25 6.27
CA ALA A 28 7.29 0.68 7.13
C ALA A 28 6.79 0.49 8.58
N GLU A 29 6.05 1.47 9.12
CA GLU A 29 5.42 1.34 10.44
C GLU A 29 4.34 0.25 10.49
N ILE A 30 3.54 0.08 9.42
CA ILE A 30 2.57 -1.01 9.33
C ILE A 30 3.29 -2.36 9.37
N ARG A 31 4.36 -2.54 8.59
CA ARG A 31 5.13 -3.80 8.58
C ARG A 31 5.74 -4.11 9.94
N ALA A 32 6.34 -3.12 10.59
CA ALA A 32 6.89 -3.28 11.93
C ALA A 32 5.81 -3.67 12.95
N TYR A 33 4.63 -3.04 12.86
CA TYR A 33 3.49 -3.36 13.71
C TYR A 33 2.92 -4.76 13.45
N GLU A 34 2.76 -5.17 12.18
CA GLU A 34 2.33 -6.53 11.80
C GLU A 34 3.27 -7.58 12.39
N GLN A 35 4.59 -7.38 12.25
CA GLN A 35 5.60 -8.27 12.81
C GLN A 35 5.56 -8.31 14.34
N ALA A 36 5.48 -7.16 15.00
CA ALA A 36 5.46 -7.06 16.46
C ALA A 36 4.21 -7.70 17.09
N GLN A 37 3.09 -7.73 16.36
CA GLN A 37 1.83 -8.31 16.82
C GLN A 37 1.55 -9.71 16.26
N GLY A 38 2.47 -10.29 15.47
CA GLY A 38 2.27 -11.57 14.80
C GLY A 38 1.06 -11.59 13.86
N ARG A 39 0.70 -10.44 13.26
CA ARG A 39 -0.43 -10.32 12.34
C ARG A 39 -0.02 -10.75 10.93
N PRO A 40 -0.95 -11.34 10.15
CA PRO A 40 -0.69 -11.59 8.74
C PRO A 40 -0.45 -10.26 8.01
N ARG A 41 0.40 -10.31 6.98
CA ARG A 41 0.70 -9.16 6.12
C ARG A 41 -0.56 -8.75 5.36
N THR A 42 -1.04 -7.53 5.57
CA THR A 42 -2.10 -6.93 4.75
C THR A 42 -1.50 -6.43 3.44
N PRO A 43 -2.10 -6.73 2.27
CA PRO A 43 -1.69 -6.14 1.01
C PRO A 43 -1.73 -4.60 1.02
N ILE A 44 -0.65 -3.96 0.60
CA ILE A 44 -0.52 -2.49 0.49
C ILE A 44 -0.15 -2.14 -0.95
N VAL A 45 -1.03 -1.41 -1.63
CA VAL A 45 -0.83 -0.91 -3.00
C VAL A 45 -0.53 0.58 -2.95
N ALA A 46 0.61 0.98 -3.49
CA ALA A 46 1.00 2.37 -3.59
C ALA A 46 0.14 3.13 -4.60
N LEU A 47 -0.31 4.33 -4.27
CA LEU A 47 -0.83 5.31 -5.22
C LEU A 47 0.24 6.38 -5.41
N THR A 48 0.93 6.35 -6.55
CA THR A 48 2.11 7.20 -6.82
C THR A 48 1.81 8.19 -7.94
N ALA A 49 2.37 9.41 -7.88
CA ALA A 49 2.28 10.38 -8.98
C ALA A 49 3.26 10.10 -10.13
N SER A 50 4.21 9.18 -9.94
CA SER A 50 5.28 8.88 -10.88
C SER A 50 5.39 7.37 -11.13
N ALA A 51 5.51 7.00 -12.39
CA ALA A 51 5.68 5.63 -12.86
C ALA A 51 7.16 5.30 -13.18
N ILE A 52 8.10 6.16 -12.75
CA ILE A 52 9.52 5.97 -13.01
C ILE A 52 10.03 4.80 -12.16
N GLU A 53 10.89 3.95 -12.74
CA GLU A 53 11.50 2.75 -12.13
C GLU A 53 12.01 2.98 -10.69
N GLY A 54 12.58 4.15 -10.42
CA GLY A 54 13.10 4.52 -9.09
C GLY A 54 12.03 4.61 -8.00
N ASP A 55 10.81 5.04 -8.34
CA ASP A 55 9.70 5.10 -7.38
C ASP A 55 9.13 3.71 -7.11
N ARG A 56 9.17 2.82 -8.10
CA ARG A 56 8.80 1.41 -7.93
C ARG A 56 9.70 0.73 -6.92
N GLN A 57 11.02 0.88 -7.07
CA GLN A 57 11.96 0.28 -6.12
C GLN A 57 11.76 0.83 -4.71
N ARG A 58 11.54 2.15 -4.57
CA ARG A 58 11.26 2.79 -3.29
C ARG A 58 9.98 2.25 -2.62
N CYS A 59 8.92 1.99 -3.39
CA CYS A 59 7.70 1.36 -2.87
C CYS A 59 7.98 -0.05 -2.33
N LEU A 60 8.74 -0.85 -3.08
CA LEU A 60 9.10 -2.21 -2.68
C LEU A 60 9.99 -2.23 -1.44
N ASP A 61 10.99 -1.35 -1.37
CA ASP A 61 11.89 -1.22 -0.23
C ASP A 61 11.15 -0.79 1.04
N ALA A 62 10.11 0.03 0.91
CA ALA A 62 9.22 0.39 2.01
C ALA A 62 8.29 -0.75 2.45
N GLY A 63 8.21 -1.84 1.68
CA GLY A 63 7.38 -3.01 1.97
C GLY A 63 5.98 -2.95 1.37
N MET A 64 5.74 -2.17 0.32
CA MET A 64 4.50 -2.21 -0.47
C MET A 64 4.51 -3.42 -1.41
N ASP A 65 3.33 -3.87 -1.82
CA ASP A 65 3.14 -5.10 -2.59
C ASP A 65 2.84 -4.84 -4.08
N ASP A 66 2.31 -3.66 -4.40
CA ASP A 66 2.05 -3.22 -5.77
C ASP A 66 2.01 -1.68 -5.85
N TYR A 67 1.79 -1.15 -7.05
CA TYR A 67 1.59 0.28 -7.27
C TYR A 67 0.58 0.58 -8.38
N LEU A 68 -0.02 1.76 -8.30
CA LEU A 68 -0.94 2.32 -9.28
C LEU A 68 -0.59 3.81 -9.48
N SER A 69 -0.21 4.19 -10.70
CA SER A 69 0.18 5.56 -11.02
C SER A 69 -1.03 6.48 -11.21
N LYS A 70 -1.00 7.66 -10.60
CA LYS A 70 -1.94 8.75 -10.78
C LYS A 70 -1.58 9.54 -12.06
N PRO A 71 -2.57 9.98 -12.86
CA PRO A 71 -3.99 9.67 -12.74
C PRO A 71 -4.26 8.21 -13.18
N PHE A 72 -5.05 7.49 -12.40
CA PHE A 72 -5.52 6.14 -12.74
C PHE A 72 -6.99 6.16 -13.15
N THR A 73 -7.38 5.21 -14.00
CA THR A 73 -8.78 5.03 -14.40
C THR A 73 -9.53 4.19 -13.35
N GLN A 74 -10.86 4.30 -13.32
CA GLN A 74 -11.70 3.43 -12.51
C GLN A 74 -11.46 1.95 -12.83
N VAL A 75 -11.31 1.60 -14.12
CA VAL A 75 -10.99 0.23 -14.56
C VAL A 75 -9.63 -0.21 -14.01
N GLY A 76 -8.61 0.64 -14.08
CA GLY A 76 -7.29 0.33 -13.53
C GLY A 76 -7.34 0.07 -12.03
N LEU A 77 -8.05 0.91 -11.28
CA LEU A 77 -8.25 0.73 -9.85
C LEU A 77 -8.99 -0.58 -9.54
N MET A 78 -10.09 -0.87 -10.25
CA MET A 78 -10.86 -2.09 -10.07
C MET A 78 -10.03 -3.34 -10.35
N ASN A 79 -9.27 -3.36 -11.44
CA ASN A 79 -8.38 -4.48 -11.77
C ASN A 79 -7.34 -4.73 -10.65
N THR A 80 -6.77 -3.67 -10.07
CA THR A 80 -5.83 -3.79 -8.95
C THR A 80 -6.53 -4.34 -7.70
N VAL A 81 -7.72 -3.82 -7.36
CA VAL A 81 -8.49 -4.30 -6.21
C VAL A 81 -8.86 -5.78 -6.39
N GLU A 82 -9.37 -6.15 -7.56
CA GLU A 82 -9.74 -7.54 -7.87
C GLU A 82 -8.56 -8.49 -7.81
N LYS A 83 -7.39 -8.07 -8.32
CA LYS A 83 -6.14 -8.84 -8.24
C LYS A 83 -5.76 -9.19 -6.81
N TRP A 84 -5.97 -8.28 -5.86
CA TRP A 84 -5.55 -8.45 -4.47
C TRP A 84 -6.63 -9.03 -3.55
N LEU A 85 -7.91 -8.88 -3.90
CA LEU A 85 -9.04 -9.40 -3.09
C LEU A 85 -9.56 -10.77 -3.55
N HIS A 86 -9.35 -11.18 -4.80
CA HIS A 86 -9.73 -12.53 -5.23
C HIS A 86 -8.68 -13.55 -4.78
N LYS A 87 -8.87 -14.06 -3.56
CA LYS A 87 -8.33 -15.36 -3.14
C LYS A 87 -9.37 -16.43 -3.46
N THR A 88 -9.12 -17.21 -4.51
CA THR A 88 -9.73 -18.53 -4.66
C THR A 88 -9.07 -19.51 -3.70
#